data_AF-A0A7X7LSV3-F1
#
_entry.id   AF-A0A7X7LSV3-F1
#
_cell.length_a   1.000
_cell.length_b   1.000
_cell.length_c   1.000
_cell.angle_alpha   90.00
_cell.angle_beta   90.00
_cell.angle_gamma   90.00
#
_symmetry.space_group_name_H-M   'P 1'
#
loop_
_entity.id
_entity.type
_entity.pdbx_description
1 polymer ?
#
loop_
_entity_poly.entity_id
_entity_poly.type
_entity_poly.pdbx_seq_one_letter_code
_entity_poly.pdbx_strand_id
1 'polypeptide(L)'
;MIDYIRKTADNQVLIVSSDKQVVMDKALHFVIEQLANERLSSLEGRITAVKKLFGFKAKCPIYLGRDLLLMQVLGIRSEKALLINIYSIKSIQKLKNQKTRLTFNRNHFLDVGGFSSICELLRKARIVEQYRQKSDR
;
A
#
# COMPACT_ATOMS: atom_id res chain seq x y z
N MET A 1 9.27 2.69 -9.49
CA MET A 1 7.90 2.56 -8.94
C MET A 1 8.03 1.82 -7.62
N ILE A 2 7.40 2.31 -6.56
CA ILE A 2 7.38 1.63 -5.25
C ILE A 2 6.52 0.38 -5.36
N ASP A 3 7.02 -0.75 -4.90
CA ASP A 3 6.28 -2.01 -4.85
C ASP A 3 5.61 -2.18 -3.49
N TYR A 4 6.37 -2.02 -2.40
CA TYR A 4 5.84 -2.03 -1.04
C TYR A 4 6.72 -1.24 -0.07
N ILE A 5 6.12 -0.87 1.07
CA ILE A 5 6.77 -0.19 2.18
C ILE A 5 6.47 -0.99 3.45
N ARG A 6 7.49 -1.30 4.25
CA ARG A 6 7.31 -2.02 5.51
C ARG A 6 8.21 -1.48 6.62
N LYS A 7 7.81 -1.69 7.87
CA LYS A 7 8.72 -1.57 9.00
C LYS A 7 9.63 -2.79 9.10
N THR A 8 10.90 -2.58 9.43
CA THR A 8 11.87 -3.64 9.74
C THR A 8 11.83 -3.99 11.24
N ALA A 9 12.58 -5.01 11.64
CA ALA A 9 12.71 -5.38 13.04
C ALA A 9 13.39 -4.28 13.89
N ASP A 10 14.28 -3.50 13.27
CA ASP A 10 15.04 -2.43 13.91
C ASP A 10 14.30 -1.08 13.92
N ASN A 11 12.96 -1.10 13.80
CA ASN A 11 12.10 0.08 13.70
C ASN A 11 12.38 1.04 12.52
N GLN A 12 13.21 0.63 11.57
CA GLN A 12 13.46 1.37 10.34
C GLN A 12 12.35 1.13 9.31
N VAL A 13 12.30 1.97 8.28
CA VAL A 13 11.38 1.82 7.16
C VAL A 13 12.13 1.32 5.94
N LEU A 14 11.72 0.17 5.40
CA LEU A 14 12.18 -0.34 4.12
C LEU A 14 11.18 0.05 3.03
N ILE A 15 11.65 0.79 2.04
CA ILE A 15 10.95 1.04 0.79
C ILE A 15 11.56 0.14 -0.28
N VAL A 16 10.75 -0.76 -0.83
CA VAL A 16 11.16 -1.61 -1.95
C VAL A 16 10.54 -1.05 -3.22
N SER A 17 11.39 -0.75 -4.19
CA SER A 17 11.02 -0.39 -5.54
C SER A 17 11.59 -1.41 -6.51
N SER A 18 11.12 -1.34 -7.74
CA SER A 18 11.52 -2.27 -8.79
C SER A 18 13.03 -2.31 -9.03
N ASP A 19 13.73 -1.20 -8.83
CA ASP A 19 15.15 -1.00 -9.12
C ASP A 19 16.05 -0.97 -7.89
N LYS A 20 15.50 -0.65 -6.70
CA LYS A 20 16.29 -0.43 -5.51
C LYS A 20 15.52 -0.69 -4.23
N GLN A 21 16.28 -0.87 -3.16
CA GLN A 21 15.77 -0.89 -1.81
C GLN A 21 16.40 0.26 -1.05
N VAL A 22 15.58 0.99 -0.29
CA VAL A 22 16.03 2.10 0.55
C VAL A 22 15.57 1.84 1.97
N VAL A 23 16.51 1.91 2.91
CA VAL A 23 16.24 1.84 4.34
C VAL A 23 16.35 3.24 4.92
N MET A 24 15.36 3.64 5.72
CA MET A 24 15.31 4.95 6.35
C MET A 24 15.15 4.81 7.85
N ASP A 25 15.98 5.53 8.61
CA ASP A 25 15.82 5.68 10.04
C ASP A 25 14.85 6.82 10.37
N LYS A 26 13.58 6.61 9.98
CA LYS A 26 12.47 7.54 10.20
C LYS A 26 11.19 6.78 10.46
N ALA A 27 10.26 7.39 11.20
CA ALA A 27 8.94 6.80 11.42
C ALA A 27 8.17 6.60 10.10
N LEU A 28 7.47 5.47 9.95
CA LEU A 28 6.68 5.17 8.75
C LEU A 28 5.68 6.28 8.41
N HIS A 29 5.02 6.86 9.42
CA HIS A 29 4.10 7.98 9.21
C HIS A 29 4.79 9.14 8.50
N PHE A 30 5.99 9.51 8.94
CA PHE A 30 6.77 10.60 8.35
C PHE A 30 7.14 10.28 6.90
N VAL A 31 7.56 9.05 6.60
CA VAL A 31 7.89 8.63 5.22
C VAL A 31 6.69 8.77 4.29
N ILE A 32 5.50 8.30 4.72
CA ILE A 32 4.29 8.40 3.88
C ILE A 32 3.81 9.85 3.77
N GLU A 33 3.94 10.65 4.83
CA GLU A 33 3.65 12.10 4.80
C GLU A 33 4.53 12.83 3.78
N GLN A 34 5.82 12.51 3.71
CA GLN A 34 6.72 13.07 2.69
C GLN A 34 6.26 12.74 1.27
N LEU A 35 5.86 11.49 1.00
CA LEU A 35 5.32 11.08 -0.31
C LEU A 35 4.01 11.80 -0.68
N ALA A 36 3.21 12.16 0.33
CA ALA A 36 2.01 12.97 0.11
C ALA A 36 2.36 14.44 -0.18
N ASN A 37 3.32 14.99 0.56
CA ASN A 37 3.77 16.38 0.43
C ASN A 37 4.45 16.67 -0.91
N GLU A 38 5.19 15.69 -1.46
CA GLU A 38 5.71 15.74 -2.84
C GLU A 38 4.60 15.97 -3.89
N ARG A 39 3.35 15.69 -3.53
CA ARG A 39 2.16 15.86 -4.36
C ARG A 39 1.19 16.91 -3.80
N LEU A 40 1.74 17.90 -3.08
CA LEU A 40 1.06 19.06 -2.53
C LEU A 40 -0.18 18.67 -1.69
N SER A 41 -0.06 17.64 -0.86
CA SER A 41 -1.14 17.12 -0.03
C SER A 41 -0.64 16.50 1.26
N SER A 42 -1.50 16.32 2.26
CA SER A 42 -1.16 15.62 3.50
C SER A 42 -1.69 14.18 3.51
N LEU A 43 -1.02 13.29 4.23
CA LEU A 43 -1.51 11.91 4.42
C LEU A 43 -2.89 11.90 5.08
N GLU A 44 -3.08 12.73 6.10
CA GLU A 44 -4.34 12.84 6.81
C GLU A 44 -5.48 13.28 5.88
N GLY A 45 -5.25 14.31 5.07
CA GLY A 45 -6.24 14.79 4.10
C GLY A 45 -6.62 13.71 3.10
N ARG A 46 -5.64 12.96 2.57
CA ARG A 46 -5.88 11.84 1.64
C ARG A 46 -6.68 10.72 2.30
N ILE A 47 -6.32 10.29 3.51
CA ILE A 47 -7.03 9.23 4.24
C ILE A 47 -8.46 9.67 4.55
N THR A 48 -8.66 10.89 5.04
CA THR A 48 -9.97 11.44 5.39
C THR A 48 -10.88 11.53 4.17
N ALA A 49 -10.37 12.01 3.04
CA ALA A 49 -11.13 12.05 1.79
C ALA A 49 -11.58 10.65 1.34
N VAL A 50 -10.68 9.66 1.33
CA VAL A 50 -11.03 8.28 0.94
C VAL A 50 -12.05 7.69 1.93
N LYS A 51 -11.87 7.88 3.24
CA LYS A 51 -12.85 7.40 4.23
C LYS A 51 -14.24 8.02 4.03
N LYS A 52 -14.31 9.32 3.78
CA LYS A 52 -15.58 10.03 3.56
C LYS A 52 -16.28 9.56 2.28
N LEU A 53 -15.54 9.38 1.19
CA LEU A 53 -16.10 8.99 -0.10
C LEU A 53 -16.59 7.53 -0.14
N PHE A 54 -15.88 6.61 0.53
CA PHE A 54 -16.15 5.17 0.40
C PHE A 54 -16.64 4.49 1.67
N GLY A 55 -16.78 5.22 2.78
CA GLY A 55 -17.28 4.67 4.05
C GLY A 55 -16.33 3.65 4.72
N PHE A 56 -15.04 3.65 4.36
CA PHE A 56 -14.09 2.68 4.89
C PHE A 56 -13.76 2.94 6.36
N LYS A 57 -14.18 2.02 7.25
CA LYS A 57 -13.92 2.12 8.70
C LYS A 57 -12.47 1.77 9.07
N ALA A 58 -11.87 0.77 8.42
CA ALA A 58 -10.54 0.26 8.75
C ALA A 58 -9.74 -0.13 7.50
N LYS A 59 -8.39 -0.06 7.63
CA LYS A 59 -7.41 -0.36 6.57
C LYS A 59 -7.75 0.35 5.25
N CYS A 60 -7.96 1.66 5.36
CA CYS A 60 -8.31 2.53 4.24
C CYS A 60 -7.15 2.57 3.23
N PRO A 61 -7.36 2.32 1.93
CA PRO A 61 -6.34 2.53 0.92
C PRO A 61 -5.85 3.97 0.92
N ILE A 62 -4.57 4.18 0.68
CA ILE A 62 -3.94 5.49 0.70
C ILE A 62 -3.57 5.83 -0.74
N TYR A 63 -4.41 6.64 -1.38
CA TYR A 63 -4.15 7.16 -2.71
C TYR A 63 -3.24 8.38 -2.61
N LEU A 64 -2.03 8.25 -3.12
CA LEU A 64 -1.04 9.33 -3.13
C LEU A 64 -0.91 9.93 -4.53
N GLY A 65 -1.08 9.15 -5.60
CA GLY A 65 -1.07 9.68 -6.97
C GLY A 65 -1.36 8.60 -8.01
N ARG A 66 -1.20 8.96 -9.29
CA ARG A 66 -1.46 8.06 -10.43
C ARG A 66 -0.63 6.77 -10.41
N ASP A 67 0.52 6.79 -9.75
CA ASP A 67 1.48 5.69 -9.68
C ASP A 67 1.56 5.04 -8.29
N LEU A 68 0.82 5.57 -7.31
CA LEU A 68 0.96 5.17 -5.91
C LEU A 68 -0.38 5.09 -5.20
N LEU A 69 -0.87 3.86 -5.05
CA LEU A 69 -2.06 3.53 -4.27
C LEU A 69 -1.73 2.38 -3.32
N LEU A 70 -1.55 2.72 -2.04
CA LEU A 70 -1.10 1.79 -1.01
C LEU A 70 -2.29 1.11 -0.33
N MET A 71 -2.36 -0.22 -0.41
CA MET A 71 -3.23 -1.02 0.46
C MET A 71 -2.50 -1.35 1.76
N GLN A 72 -3.21 -1.24 2.90
CA GLN A 72 -2.64 -1.53 4.22
C GLN A 72 -2.87 -3.01 4.58
N VAL A 73 -1.89 -3.89 4.30
CA VAL A 73 -1.95 -5.29 4.76
C VAL A 73 -1.93 -5.33 6.28
N LEU A 74 -0.98 -4.60 6.85
CA LEU A 74 -0.90 -4.25 8.27
C LEU A 74 -0.89 -2.73 8.38
N GLY A 75 -1.67 -2.19 9.31
CA GLY A 75 -1.91 -0.74 9.40
C GLY A 75 -0.65 0.05 9.69
N ILE A 76 -0.62 1.33 9.29
CA ILE A 76 0.55 2.23 9.46
C ILE A 76 1.10 2.28 10.90
N ARG A 77 0.20 2.19 11.89
CA ARG A 77 0.57 2.22 13.32
C ARG A 77 1.09 0.89 13.86
N SER A 78 0.99 -0.20 13.10
CA SER A 78 1.51 -1.50 13.51
C SER A 78 3.03 -1.48 13.59
N GLU A 79 3.61 -2.27 14.50
CA GLU A 79 5.06 -2.54 14.53
C GLU A 79 5.52 -3.28 13.28
N LYS A 80 4.66 -4.15 12.74
CA LYS A 80 4.90 -4.91 11.51
C LYS A 80 4.17 -4.29 10.32
N ALA A 81 4.03 -2.96 10.30
CA ALA A 81 3.29 -2.27 9.25
C ALA A 81 3.79 -2.68 7.86
N LEU A 82 2.84 -2.94 6.95
CA LEU A 82 3.10 -3.40 5.59
C LEU A 82 2.06 -2.78 4.66
N LEU A 83 2.55 -1.93 3.76
CA LEU A 83 1.80 -1.19 2.77
C LEU A 83 2.24 -1.67 1.39
N ILE A 84 1.30 -2.01 0.52
CA ILE A 84 1.62 -2.55 -0.81
C ILE A 84 1.01 -1.66 -1.87
N ASN A 85 1.80 -1.24 -2.86
CA ASN A 85 1.31 -0.48 -3.99
C ASN A 85 0.55 -1.40 -4.94
N ILE A 86 -0.75 -1.20 -5.10
CA ILE A 86 -1.56 -2.12 -5.92
C ILE A 86 -1.15 -2.10 -7.39
N TYR A 87 -0.65 -0.96 -7.88
CA TYR A 87 -0.25 -0.79 -9.28
C TYR A 87 1.01 -1.60 -9.63
N SER A 88 1.76 -2.04 -8.62
CA SER A 88 2.96 -2.85 -8.80
C SER A 88 2.71 -4.36 -8.87
N ILE A 89 1.50 -4.80 -8.50
CA ILE A 89 1.14 -6.21 -8.40
C ILE A 89 0.86 -6.76 -9.80
N LYS A 90 1.66 -7.75 -10.22
CA LYS A 90 1.50 -8.50 -11.45
C LYS A 90 0.53 -9.66 -11.28
N SER A 91 0.64 -10.42 -10.20
CA SER A 91 -0.22 -11.57 -9.93
C SER A 91 -0.34 -11.89 -8.44
N ILE A 92 -1.39 -12.65 -8.11
CA ILE A 92 -1.74 -13.02 -6.75
C ILE A 92 -2.02 -14.52 -6.75
N GLN A 93 -1.37 -15.27 -5.88
CA GLN A 93 -1.52 -16.72 -5.78
C GLN A 93 -1.80 -17.13 -4.34
N LYS A 94 -2.84 -17.96 -4.14
CA LYS A 94 -3.09 -18.62 -2.85
C LYS A 94 -2.08 -19.76 -2.67
N LEU A 95 -1.39 -19.76 -1.53
CA LEU A 95 -0.48 -20.83 -1.15
C LEU A 95 -1.17 -21.85 -0.23
N LYS A 96 -0.64 -23.08 -0.15
CA LYS A 96 -1.20 -24.18 0.66
C LYS A 96 -1.29 -23.86 2.16
N ASN A 97 -0.42 -22.99 2.67
CA ASN A 97 -0.30 -22.61 4.09
C ASN A 97 -1.16 -21.40 4.49
N GLN A 98 -2.28 -21.16 3.80
CA GLN A 98 -3.14 -19.98 3.99
C GLN A 98 -2.44 -18.63 3.79
N LYS A 99 -1.23 -18.62 3.21
CA LYS A 99 -0.57 -17.39 2.78
C LYS A 99 -0.96 -17.02 1.36
N THR A 100 -0.66 -15.78 1.01
CA THR A 100 -0.84 -15.26 -0.34
C THR A 100 0.50 -14.80 -0.87
N ARG A 101 0.88 -15.27 -2.05
CA ARG A 101 2.03 -14.76 -2.78
C ARG A 101 1.60 -13.61 -3.68
N LEU A 102 2.23 -12.46 -3.49
CA LEU A 102 2.10 -11.31 -4.38
C LEU A 102 3.34 -11.27 -5.25
N THR A 103 3.17 -11.39 -6.57
CA THR A 103 4.26 -11.24 -7.53
C THR A 103 4.19 -9.83 -8.09
N PHE A 104 5.32 -9.13 -8.10
CA PHE A 104 5.43 -7.76 -8.61
C PHE A 104 5.90 -7.74 -10.06
N ASN A 105 5.83 -6.59 -10.72
CA ASN A 105 6.15 -6.45 -12.16
C ASN A 105 7.58 -6.91 -12.54
N ARG A 106 8.54 -6.92 -11.60
CA ARG A 106 9.90 -7.46 -11.81
C ARG A 106 10.09 -8.91 -11.32
N ASN A 107 9.01 -9.68 -11.22
CA ASN A 107 8.99 -11.09 -10.84
C ASN A 107 9.56 -11.44 -9.45
N HIS A 108 9.97 -10.47 -8.64
CA HIS A 108 10.14 -10.70 -7.20
C HIS A 108 8.77 -10.83 -6.53
N PHE A 109 8.73 -11.44 -5.35
CA PHE A 109 7.49 -11.74 -4.66
C PHE A 109 7.55 -11.48 -3.16
N LEU A 110 6.38 -11.31 -2.57
CA LEU A 110 6.19 -11.20 -1.13
C LEU A 110 5.06 -12.12 -0.68
N ASP A 111 5.35 -12.98 0.28
CA ASP A 111 4.34 -13.85 0.90
C ASP A 111 3.72 -13.11 2.10
N VAL A 112 2.40 -12.93 2.05
CA VAL A 112 1.61 -12.20 3.04
C VAL A 112 0.51 -13.10 3.63
N GLY A 113 -0.35 -12.54 4.49
CA GLY A 113 -1.39 -13.29 5.20
C GLY A 113 -2.49 -13.91 4.33
N GLY A 114 -3.63 -14.19 4.97
CA GLY A 114 -4.78 -14.89 4.40
C GLY A 114 -5.28 -14.36 3.06
N PHE A 115 -5.50 -15.25 2.09
CA PHE A 115 -5.98 -14.91 0.74
C PHE A 115 -7.26 -14.09 0.75
N SER A 116 -8.26 -14.48 1.54
CA SER A 116 -9.53 -13.75 1.64
C SER A 116 -9.33 -12.32 2.15
N SER A 117 -8.44 -12.11 3.12
CA SER A 117 -8.13 -10.78 3.65
C SER A 117 -7.43 -9.91 2.62
N ILE A 118 -6.51 -10.48 1.84
CA ILE A 118 -5.82 -9.76 0.76
C ILE A 118 -6.79 -9.38 -0.35
N CYS A 119 -7.67 -10.30 -0.76
CA CYS A 119 -8.71 -10.02 -1.75
C CYS A 119 -9.64 -8.88 -1.32
N GLU A 120 -10.05 -8.83 -0.05
CA GLU A 120 -10.89 -7.74 0.47
C GLU A 120 -10.15 -6.39 0.46
N LEU A 121 -8.86 -6.36 0.83
CA LEU A 121 -8.05 -5.15 0.76
C LEU A 121 -7.87 -4.65 -0.68
N LEU A 122 -7.64 -5.56 -1.61
CA LEU A 122 -7.54 -5.24 -3.03
C LEU A 122 -8.87 -4.74 -3.60
N ARG A 123 -9.99 -5.34 -3.20
CA ARG A 123 -11.32 -4.87 -3.59
C ARG A 123 -11.54 -3.41 -3.17
N LYS A 124 -11.20 -3.06 -1.92
CA LYS A 124 -11.26 -1.67 -1.46
C LYS A 124 -10.37 -0.74 -2.28
N ALA A 125 -9.14 -1.15 -2.56
CA ALA A 125 -8.22 -0.34 -3.33
C ALA A 125 -8.68 -0.14 -4.79
N ARG A 126 -9.21 -1.19 -5.44
CA ARG A 126 -9.79 -1.12 -6.79
C ARG A 126 -10.99 -0.17 -6.88
N ILE A 127 -11.82 -0.09 -5.84
CA ILE A 127 -12.92 0.89 -5.79
C ILE A 127 -12.37 2.32 -5.86
N VAL A 128 -11.29 2.61 -5.13
CA VAL A 128 -10.62 3.92 -5.16
C VAL A 128 -10.02 4.20 -6.54
N GLU A 129 -9.36 3.23 -7.14
CA GLU A 129 -8.77 3.31 -8.48
C GLU A 129 -9.84 3.62 -9.54
N GLN A 130 -10.95 2.89 -9.55
CA GLN A 130 -12.05 3.07 -10.51
C GLN A 130 -12.69 4.46 -10.39
N TYR A 131 -12.87 4.97 -9.18
CA TYR A 131 -13.39 6.32 -8.96
C TYR A 131 -12.46 7.38 -9.55
N ARG A 132 -11.15 7.20 -9.41
CA ARG A 132 -10.14 8.11 -9.98
C ARG A 132 -10.15 8.08 -11.50
N GLN A 133 -10.18 6.89 -12.12
CA GLN A 133 -10.22 6.76 -13.58
C GLN A 133 -11.44 7.42 -14.23
N LYS A 134 -12.58 7.48 -13.51
CA LYS A 134 -13.77 8.19 -13.97
C LYS A 134 -13.68 9.72 -13.84
N SER A 135 -12.86 10.22 -12.91
CA SER A 135 -12.71 11.66 -12.66
C SER A 135 -11.66 12.31 -13.57
N ASP A 136 -10.73 11.52 -14.11
CA ASP A 136 -9.69 11.96 -15.05
C ASP A 136 -10.16 11.92 -16.53
N ARG A 137 -11.44 11.61 -16.79
CA ARG A 137 -12.09 11.67 -18.10
C ARG A 137 -13.04 12.86 -18.17
#